data_AF-A0A2E0ANR3-F1
#
_entry.id   AF-A0A2E0ANR3-F1
#
_cell.length_a   1.000
_cell.length_b   1.000
_cell.length_c   1.000
_cell.angle_alpha   90.00
_cell.angle_beta   90.00
_cell.angle_gamma   90.00
#
_symmetry.space_group_name_H-M   'P 1'
#
loop_
_entity.id
_entity.type
_entity.pdbx_description
1 polymer ?
#
loop_
_entity_poly.entity_id
_entity_poly.type
_entity_poly.pdbx_seq_one_letter_code
_entity_poly.pdbx_strand_id
1 'polypeptide(L)' 'MAKLGEIKLKQIQQLNTAESSLIIRKHKEVLNLMMRNLQLDTYALTWVQFFKGFALGGLIVWALMR' A
#
# COMPACT_ATOMS: atom_id res chain seq x y z
N MET A 1 -11.25 -20.87 -28.15
CA MET A 1 -11.23 -20.04 -26.93
C MET A 1 -9.80 -19.94 -26.38
N ALA A 2 -8.88 -19.32 -27.12
CA ALA A 2 -7.43 -19.35 -26.83
C ALA A 2 -6.83 -17.96 -26.51
N LYS A 3 -7.64 -17.02 -26.03
CA LYS A 3 -7.21 -15.62 -25.79
C LYS A 3 -7.32 -15.15 -24.33
N LEU A 4 -7.68 -16.05 -23.42
CA LEU A 4 -7.82 -15.80 -21.98
C LEU A 4 -6.71 -16.46 -21.15
N GLY A 5 -5.88 -17.32 -21.75
CA GLY A 5 -4.78 -18.02 -21.07
C GLY A 5 -3.51 -17.18 -20.85
N GLU A 6 -3.45 -15.97 -21.42
CA GLU A 6 -2.36 -15.00 -21.22
C GLU A 6 -2.78 -13.83 -20.32
N ILE A 7 -3.81 -13.99 -19.49
CA ILE A 7 -3.99 -13.08 -18.37
C ILE A 7 -2.83 -13.35 -17.44
N LYS A 8 -1.76 -12.56 -17.58
CA LYS A 8 -0.62 -12.52 -16.65
C LYS A 8 -1.17 -12.74 -15.25
N LEU A 9 -0.80 -13.86 -14.62
CA LEU A 9 -1.18 -14.20 -13.26
C LEU A 9 -1.15 -12.92 -12.41
N LYS A 10 -2.35 -12.43 -12.10
CA LYS A 10 -2.69 -11.30 -11.24
C LYS A 10 -1.49 -10.39 -10.94
N GLN A 11 -1.12 -9.52 -11.88
CA GLN A 11 -0.19 -8.42 -11.59
C GLN A 11 -0.70 -7.70 -10.33
N ILE A 12 0.16 -7.53 -9.32
CA ILE A 12 -0.19 -6.87 -8.06
C ILE A 12 -0.95 -5.59 -8.40
N GLN A 13 -2.23 -5.53 -8.01
CA GLN A 13 -3.11 -4.45 -8.39
C GLN A 13 -2.58 -3.14 -7.80
N GLN A 14 -2.04 -2.28 -8.67
CA GLN A 14 -1.52 -0.98 -8.26
C GLN A 14 -2.66 0.01 -8.01
N LEU A 15 -2.44 0.93 -7.09
CA LEU A 15 -3.37 1.99 -6.75
C LEU A 15 -3.41 3.05 -7.87
N ASN A 16 -4.61 3.40 -8.31
CA ASN A 16 -4.81 4.42 -9.34
C ASN A 16 -4.49 5.83 -8.83
N THR A 17 -3.66 6.55 -9.57
CA THR A 17 -3.14 7.90 -9.29
C THR A 17 -3.75 9.02 -10.14
N ALA A 18 -4.52 8.69 -11.18
CA ALA A 18 -4.89 9.62 -12.27
C ALA A 18 -5.72 10.83 -11.81
N GLU A 19 -6.64 10.66 -10.84
CA GLU A 19 -7.52 11.73 -10.36
C GLU A 19 -7.27 12.12 -8.90
N SER A 20 -6.12 11.74 -8.35
CA SER A 20 -5.80 12.03 -6.95
C SER A 20 -5.15 13.40 -6.80
N SER A 21 -5.59 14.17 -5.79
CA SER A 21 -4.87 15.37 -5.32
C SER A 21 -3.39 15.07 -5.08
N LEU A 22 -2.51 16.07 -5.25
CA LEU A 22 -1.04 15.90 -5.27
C LEU A 22 -0.50 15.07 -4.09
N ILE A 23 -1.01 15.29 -2.87
CA ILE A 23 -0.58 14.56 -1.67
C ILE A 23 -1.00 13.09 -1.74
N ILE A 24 -2.26 12.83 -2.10
CA ILE A 24 -2.82 11.48 -2.23
C ILE A 24 -2.11 10.72 -3.37
N ARG A 25 -1.81 11.42 -4.47
CA ARG A 25 -1.06 10.87 -5.59
C ARG A 25 0.33 10.40 -5.17
N LYS A 26 1.07 11.25 -4.45
CA LYS A 26 2.41 10.91 -3.94
C LYS A 26 2.37 9.76 -2.93
N HIS A 27 1.38 9.74 -2.05
CA HIS A 27 1.19 8.62 -1.13
C HIS A 27 0.97 7.30 -1.89
N LYS A 28 0.07 7.29 -2.87
CA LYS A 28 -0.19 6.12 -3.72
C LYS A 28 1.01 5.69 -4.56
N GLU A 29 1.80 6.65 -5.07
CA GLU A 29 3.06 6.36 -5.77
C GLU A 29 4.04 5.60 -4.86
N VAL A 30 4.23 6.06 -3.62
CA VAL A 30 5.10 5.38 -2.64
C VAL A 30 4.59 3.98 -2.34
N LEU A 31 3.28 3.81 -2.14
CA LEU A 31 2.66 2.49 -1.92
C LEU A 31 2.86 1.56 -3.11
N ASN A 32 2.66 2.05 -4.34
CA ASN A 32 2.89 1.28 -5.56
C ASN A 32 4.36 0.88 -5.72
N LEU A 33 5.28 1.75 -5.32
CA LEU A 33 6.71 1.47 -5.32
C LEU A 33 7.07 0.39 -4.29
N MET A 34 6.50 0.45 -3.09
CA MET A 34 6.64 -0.62 -2.08
C MET A 34 6.07 -1.95 -2.57
N MET A 35 4.88 -1.95 -3.16
CA MET A 35 4.26 -3.15 -3.75
C MET A 35 5.16 -3.77 -4.82
N ARG A 36 5.80 -2.94 -5.66
CA ARG A 36 6.66 -3.41 -6.74
C ARG A 36 8.01 -3.94 -6.23
N ASN A 37 8.64 -3.26 -5.29
CA ASN A 37 9.98 -3.61 -4.80
C ASN A 37 9.94 -4.80 -3.83
N LEU A 38 8.91 -4.87 -3.00
CA LEU A 38 8.78 -5.89 -1.95
C LEU A 38 7.82 -7.02 -2.36
N GLN A 39 7.27 -6.98 -3.59
CA GLN A 39 6.25 -7.91 -4.09
C GLN A 39 5.06 -8.07 -3.12
N LEU A 40 4.72 -6.98 -2.42
CA LEU A 40 3.66 -7.01 -1.42
C LEU A 40 2.30 -6.93 -2.12
N ASP A 41 1.47 -7.94 -1.88
CA ASP A 41 0.06 -7.87 -2.22
C ASP A 41 -0.68 -6.85 -1.34
N THR A 42 -1.88 -6.44 -1.78
CA THR A 42 -2.74 -5.47 -1.07
C THR A 42 -2.99 -5.88 0.39
N TYR A 43 -3.10 -7.18 0.67
CA TYR A 43 -3.29 -7.70 2.03
C TYR A 43 -2.07 -7.45 2.91
N ALA A 44 -0.87 -7.76 2.42
CA ALA A 44 0.37 -7.51 3.14
C ALA A 44 0.61 -6.00 3.35
N LEU A 45 0.27 -5.18 2.35
CA LEU A 45 0.32 -3.72 2.45
C LEU A 45 -0.61 -3.17 3.54
N THR A 46 -1.77 -3.80 3.74
CA THR A 46 -2.74 -3.42 4.77
C THR A 46 -2.15 -3.65 6.16
N TRP A 47 -1.51 -4.80 6.38
CA TRP A 47 -0.79 -5.08 7.62
C TRP A 47 0.33 -4.08 7.89
N VAL A 48 1.13 -3.73 6.86
CA VAL A 48 2.17 -2.71 6.99
C VAL A 48 1.60 -1.36 7.44
N GLN A 49 0.47 -0.92 6.86
CA GLN A 49 -0.19 0.32 7.27
C GLN A 49 -0.79 0.22 8.67
N PHE A 50 -1.35 -0.93 9.05
CA PHE A 50 -1.85 -1.17 10.40
C PHE A 50 -0.73 -1.04 11.45
N PHE A 51 0.41 -1.71 11.25
CA PHE A 51 1.55 -1.61 12.16
C PHE A 51 2.09 -0.18 12.25
N LYS A 52 2.14 0.54 11.13
CA LYS A 52 2.53 1.97 11.13
C LYS A 52 1.62 2.79 12.04
N GLY A 53 0.30 2.61 11.92
CA GLY A 53 -0.69 3.29 12.76
C GLY A 53 -0.59 2.89 14.23
N PHE A 54 -0.45 1.60 14.51
CA PHE A 54 -0.31 1.07 15.87
C PHE A 54 0.94 1.61 16.57
N ALA A 55 2.09 1.62 15.87
CA ALA A 55 3.33 2.17 16.41
C ALA A 55 3.22 3.67 16.72
N LEU A 56 2.62 4.46 15.81
CA LEU A 56 2.35 5.88 16.04
C LEU A 56 1.41 6.10 17.24
N GLY A 57 0.32 5.33 17.33
CA GLY A 57 -0.61 5.39 18.45
C GLY A 57 0.06 5.06 19.78
N GLY A 58 0.84 3.99 19.81
CA GLY A 58 1.63 3.60 20.98
C GLY A 58 2.63 4.67 21.40
N LEU A 59 3.33 5.29 20.44
CA LEU A 59 4.26 6.39 20.70
C LEU A 59 3.55 7.63 21.27
N ILE A 60 2.37 7.98 20.75
CA ILE A 60 1.57 9.11 21.26
C ILE A 60 1.13 8.84 22.69
N VAL A 61 0.59 7.65 22.96
CA VAL A 61 0.14 7.26 24.30
C VAL A 61 1.31 7.25 25.28
N TRP A 62 2.46 6.69 24.88
CA TRP A 62 3.69 6.72 25.67
C TRP A 62 4.15 8.15 25.97
N ALA A 63 4.14 9.04 24.98
CA ALA A 63 4.51 10.44 25.16
C ALA A 63 3.54 11.20 26.08
N LEU A 64 2.25 10.87 26.06
CA LEU A 64 1.24 11.46 26.95
C LEU A 64 1.34 10.96 28.40
N MET A 65 1.87 9.76 28.60
CA MET A 65 2.07 9.19 29.94
C MET A 65 3.40 9.60 30.59
N ARG A 66 4.29 10.27 29.86
CA ARG A 66 5.60 10.72 30.34
C ARG A 66 5.57 12.12 30.92
#